data_AF-A0A2D4WRH4-F1
#
_entry.id   AF-A0A2D4WRH4-F1
#
_cell.length_a   1.000
_cell.length_b   1.000
_cell.length_c   1.000
_cell.angle_alpha   90.00
_cell.angle_beta   90.00
_cell.angle_gamma   90.00
#
_symmetry.space_group_name_H-M   'P 1'
#
loop_
_entity.id
_entity.type
_entity.pdbx_description
1 polymer ?
#
loop_
_entity_poly.entity_id
_entity_poly.type
_entity_poly.pdbx_seq_one_letter_code
_entity_poly.pdbx_strand_id
1 'polypeptide(L)'
;MIHHRSRLRGVSSRSTFLIIIAIFVLSWIAAAIFGYIVSLNVRDTARETDTTMRALAWAALVYTCREDGRFPTDAQQLFSVQPLPDRLDCVPSEISAWPTTREELLGDRLFPDDLAEASRKMKLYFSSDGTRPPVLEANGLPTELGTTEDIPLWFKSLKSSFPENDV
;
A
#
# COMPACT_ATOMS: atom_id res chain seq x y z
N MET A 1 41.68 22.50 -61.36
CA MET A 1 42.36 21.80 -60.24
C MET A 1 41.83 22.40 -58.94
N ILE A 2 40.83 21.78 -58.31
CA ILE A 2 40.10 22.34 -57.16
C ILE A 2 40.64 21.68 -55.88
N HIS A 3 41.42 22.41 -55.08
CA HIS A 3 41.82 21.96 -53.75
C HIS A 3 40.72 22.24 -52.75
N HIS A 4 39.88 21.24 -52.50
CA HIS A 4 38.89 21.24 -51.43
C HIS A 4 39.62 21.03 -50.08
N ARG A 5 40.10 22.09 -49.45
CA ARG A 5 40.59 22.03 -48.06
C ARG A 5 39.39 21.98 -47.12
N SER A 6 39.04 20.78 -46.67
CA SER A 6 38.12 20.56 -45.54
C SER A 6 38.72 21.17 -44.27
N ARG A 7 38.23 22.37 -43.90
CA ARG A 7 38.49 22.95 -42.57
C ARG A 7 37.71 22.14 -41.53
N LEU A 8 38.28 21.03 -41.09
CA LEU A 8 37.98 20.54 -39.75
C LEU A 8 38.56 21.59 -38.79
N ARG A 9 37.70 22.52 -38.36
CA ARG A 9 37.96 23.39 -37.21
C ARG A 9 38.31 22.45 -36.06
N GLY A 10 39.59 22.35 -35.72
CA GLY A 10 40.03 21.66 -34.51
C GLY A 10 39.30 22.29 -33.34
N VAL A 11 38.34 21.58 -32.77
CA VAL A 11 37.71 21.98 -31.52
C VAL A 11 38.86 22.08 -30.52
N SER A 12 39.12 23.29 -30.02
CA SER A 12 40.14 23.52 -28.99
C SER A 12 39.94 22.50 -27.87
N SER A 13 41.02 21.91 -27.34
CA SER A 13 40.89 20.88 -26.28
C SER A 13 40.06 21.38 -25.09
N ARG A 14 40.10 22.70 -24.84
CA ARG A 14 39.27 23.40 -23.85
C ARG A 14 37.77 23.33 -24.16
N SER A 15 37.37 23.45 -25.42
CA SER A 15 35.97 23.36 -25.83
C SER A 15 35.45 21.92 -25.72
N THR A 16 36.25 20.92 -26.10
CA THR A 16 35.89 19.51 -25.91
C THR A 16 35.76 19.16 -24.42
N PHE A 17 36.69 19.64 -23.60
CA PHE A 17 36.66 19.46 -22.13
C PHE A 17 35.40 20.08 -21.50
N LEU A 18 35.02 21.30 -21.89
CA LEU A 18 33.79 21.94 -21.41
C LEU A 18 32.53 21.19 -21.82
N ILE A 19 32.49 20.63 -23.04
CA ILE A 19 31.36 19.81 -23.50
C ILE A 19 31.23 18.54 -22.65
N ILE A 20 32.34 17.85 -22.36
CA ILE A 20 32.33 16.65 -21.51
C ILE A 20 31.83 16.98 -20.11
N ILE A 21 32.32 18.07 -19.49
CA ILE A 21 31.83 18.53 -18.19
C ILE A 21 30.34 18.84 -18.25
N ALA A 22 29.89 19.56 -19.28
CA ALA A 22 28.48 19.89 -19.44
C ALA A 22 27.60 18.63 -19.51
N ILE A 23 28.01 17.63 -20.30
CA ILE A 23 27.30 16.33 -20.38
C ILE A 23 27.27 15.65 -19.01
N PHE A 24 28.39 15.64 -18.29
CA PHE A 24 28.47 14.99 -16.97
C PHE A 24 27.55 15.67 -15.95
N VAL A 25 27.58 17.00 -15.88
CA VAL A 25 26.70 17.80 -15.00
C VAL A 25 25.23 17.60 -15.37
N LEU A 26 24.89 17.64 -16.66
CA LEU A 26 23.52 17.39 -17.11
C LEU A 26 23.04 15.98 -16.77
N SER A 27 23.92 14.98 -16.91
CA SER A 27 23.61 13.59 -16.55
C SER A 27 23.34 13.44 -15.05
N TRP A 28 24.12 14.12 -14.20
CA TRP A 28 23.90 14.16 -12.76
C TRP A 28 22.55 14.80 -12.39
N ILE A 29 22.22 15.93 -13.00
CA ILE A 29 20.93 16.61 -12.78
C ILE A 29 19.77 15.69 -13.19
N ALA A 30 19.87 15.06 -14.37
CA ALA A 30 18.85 14.13 -14.85
C ALA A 30 18.67 12.94 -13.90
N ALA A 31 19.76 12.35 -13.41
CA ALA A 31 19.72 11.25 -12.44
C ALA A 31 19.08 11.69 -11.11
N ALA A 32 19.38 12.89 -10.62
CA ALA A 32 18.78 13.43 -9.40
C ALA A 32 17.27 13.65 -9.54
N ILE A 33 16.82 14.23 -10.67
CA ILE A 33 15.40 14.43 -10.96
C ILE A 33 14.68 13.09 -11.07
N PHE A 34 15.27 12.13 -11.79
CA PHE A 34 14.71 10.79 -11.92
C PHE A 34 14.57 10.08 -10.56
N GLY A 35 15.62 10.11 -9.74
CA GLY A 35 15.59 9.54 -8.39
C GLY A 35 14.50 10.17 -7.50
N TYR A 36 14.33 11.49 -7.61
CA TYR A 36 13.27 12.20 -6.88
C TYR A 36 11.87 11.76 -7.33
N ILE A 37 11.61 11.68 -8.64
CA ILE A 37 10.31 11.23 -9.19
C ILE A 37 10.01 9.80 -8.75
N VAL A 38 11.00 8.90 -8.84
CA VAL A 38 10.83 7.51 -8.39
C VAL A 38 10.49 7.45 -6.90
N SER A 39 11.16 8.24 -6.07
CA SER A 39 10.87 8.28 -4.64
C SER A 39 9.46 8.79 -4.34
N LEU A 40 8.95 9.77 -5.08
CA LEU A 40 7.57 10.25 -4.92
C LEU A 40 6.57 9.17 -5.31
N ASN A 41 6.76 8.56 -6.48
CA ASN A 41 5.88 7.49 -6.96
C ASN A 41 5.84 6.29 -6.01
N VAL A 42 6.98 5.90 -5.42
CA VAL A 42 7.03 4.83 -4.41
C VAL A 42 6.24 5.21 -3.16
N ARG A 43 6.35 6.46 -2.69
CA ARG A 43 5.58 6.93 -1.53
C ARG A 43 4.08 6.99 -1.79
N ASP A 44 3.68 7.45 -2.96
CA ASP A 44 2.27 7.51 -3.34
C ASP A 44 1.68 6.10 -3.50
N THR A 45 2.44 5.19 -4.12
CA THR A 45 2.06 3.76 -4.19
C THR A 45 1.98 3.13 -2.80
N ALA A 46 2.89 3.49 -1.88
CA ALA A 46 2.87 2.99 -0.52
C ALA A 46 1.61 3.43 0.23
N ARG A 47 1.20 4.68 0.06
CA ARG A 47 -0.03 5.23 0.63
C ARG A 47 -1.27 4.54 0.08
N GLU A 48 -1.38 4.37 -1.24
CA GLU A 48 -2.50 3.68 -1.88
C GLU A 48 -2.62 2.23 -1.39
N THR A 49 -1.48 1.54 -1.31
CA THR A 49 -1.38 0.15 -0.84
C THR A 49 -1.78 0.05 0.63
N ASP A 50 -1.26 0.92 1.50
CA ASP A 50 -1.61 0.96 2.92
C ASP A 50 -3.10 1.23 3.12
N THR A 51 -3.65 2.25 2.46
CA THR A 51 -5.08 2.56 2.52
C THR A 51 -5.92 1.35 2.09
N THR A 52 -5.51 0.65 1.03
CA THR A 52 -6.21 -0.55 0.56
C THR A 52 -6.12 -1.69 1.57
N MET A 53 -4.94 -1.98 2.12
CA MET A 53 -4.76 -3.04 3.12
C MET A 53 -5.55 -2.77 4.39
N ARG A 54 -5.52 -1.52 4.89
CA ARG A 54 -6.29 -1.08 6.06
C ARG A 54 -7.79 -1.17 5.80
N ALA A 55 -8.25 -0.79 4.60
CA ALA A 55 -9.65 -0.89 4.21
C ALA A 55 -10.14 -2.34 4.12
N LEU A 56 -9.31 -3.25 3.60
CA LEU A 56 -9.60 -4.69 3.55
C LEU A 56 -9.61 -5.30 4.95
N ALA A 57 -8.67 -4.91 5.81
CA ALA A 57 -8.65 -5.32 7.21
C ALA A 57 -9.93 -4.86 7.92
N TRP A 58 -10.35 -3.61 7.72
CA TRP A 58 -11.60 -3.09 8.24
C TRP A 58 -12.81 -3.90 7.81
N ALA A 59 -12.90 -4.26 6.53
CA ALA A 59 -13.98 -5.11 6.03
C ALA A 59 -13.99 -6.49 6.71
N ALA A 60 -12.82 -7.10 6.91
CA ALA A 60 -12.72 -8.37 7.62
C ALA A 60 -13.18 -8.24 9.08
N LEU A 61 -12.80 -7.16 9.76
CA LEU A 61 -13.22 -6.88 11.13
C LEU A 61 -14.74 -6.67 11.22
N VAL A 62 -15.32 -5.88 10.31
CA VAL A 62 -16.78 -5.66 10.23
C VAL A 62 -17.52 -6.97 9.97
N TYR A 63 -17.03 -7.80 9.05
CA TYR A 63 -17.60 -9.13 8.80
C TYR A 63 -17.59 -9.97 10.07
N THR A 64 -16.45 -10.01 10.74
CA THR A 64 -16.24 -10.79 11.97
C THR A 64 -17.15 -10.32 13.10
N CYS A 65 -17.38 -9.01 13.23
CA CYS A 65 -18.36 -8.47 14.18
C CYS A 65 -19.79 -8.92 13.88
N ARG A 66 -20.17 -9.04 12.60
CA ARG A 66 -21.53 -9.40 12.17
C ARG A 66 -21.80 -10.90 12.23
N GLU A 67 -20.75 -11.71 12.15
CA GLU A 67 -20.80 -13.17 12.08
C GLU A 67 -20.29 -13.82 13.36
N ASP A 68 -20.58 -13.20 14.51
CA ASP A 68 -20.31 -13.72 15.85
C ASP A 68 -18.86 -14.20 16.07
N GLY A 69 -17.88 -13.46 15.55
CA GLY A 69 -16.45 -13.77 15.72
C GLY A 69 -15.84 -14.64 14.63
N ARG A 70 -16.61 -15.04 13.61
CA ARG A 70 -16.10 -15.81 12.47
C ARG A 70 -15.49 -14.91 11.39
N PHE A 71 -14.27 -15.22 10.97
CA PHE A 71 -13.60 -14.51 9.88
C PHE A 71 -14.15 -14.91 8.49
N PRO A 72 -14.04 -14.04 7.47
CA PRO A 72 -14.47 -14.39 6.12
C PRO A 72 -13.62 -15.55 5.56
N THR A 73 -14.28 -16.43 4.83
CA THR A 73 -13.68 -17.64 4.23
C THR A 73 -13.38 -17.51 2.73
N ASP A 74 -13.88 -16.44 2.11
CA ASP A 74 -13.62 -16.11 0.73
C ASP A 74 -13.76 -14.59 0.49
N ALA A 75 -13.35 -14.15 -0.70
CA ALA A 75 -13.43 -12.74 -1.08
C ALA A 75 -14.88 -12.26 -1.23
N GLN A 76 -15.81 -13.13 -1.60
CA GLN A 76 -17.22 -12.76 -1.77
C GLN A 76 -17.83 -12.34 -0.43
N GLN A 77 -17.54 -13.08 0.64
CA GLN A 77 -17.92 -12.76 2.02
C GLN A 77 -17.25 -11.48 2.51
N LEU A 78 -15.96 -11.29 2.20
CA LEU A 78 -15.24 -10.07 2.55
C LEU A 78 -15.86 -8.83 1.89
N PHE A 79 -16.34 -8.94 0.66
CA PHE A 79 -16.91 -7.79 -0.07
C PHE A 79 -18.41 -7.60 0.15
N SER A 80 -19.12 -8.61 0.66
CA SER A 80 -20.57 -8.52 0.91
C SER A 80 -20.94 -7.58 2.07
N VAL A 81 -19.97 -7.13 2.86
CA VAL A 81 -20.21 -6.17 3.96
C VAL A 81 -20.33 -4.73 3.49
N GLN A 82 -20.06 -4.44 2.21
CA GLN A 82 -20.20 -3.11 1.64
C GLN A 82 -21.68 -2.68 1.58
N PRO A 83 -22.03 -1.41 1.88
CA PRO A 83 -21.12 -0.34 2.31
C PRO A 83 -20.62 -0.53 3.75
N LEU A 84 -19.37 -0.16 3.98
CA LEU A 84 -18.73 -0.31 5.29
C LEU A 84 -19.20 0.78 6.27
N PRO A 85 -19.46 0.42 7.53
CA PRO A 85 -19.87 1.38 8.55
C PRO A 85 -18.69 2.26 8.99
N ASP A 86 -19.01 3.46 9.47
CA ASP A 86 -18.01 4.42 9.99
C ASP A 86 -17.43 4.02 11.35
N ARG A 87 -18.15 3.18 12.08
CA ARG A 87 -17.76 2.65 13.40
C ARG A 87 -18.07 1.16 13.45
N LEU A 88 -17.28 0.42 14.21
CA LEU A 88 -17.54 -0.99 14.46
C LEU A 88 -18.56 -1.16 15.59
N ASP A 89 -19.47 -2.12 15.40
CA ASP A 89 -20.50 -2.44 16.39
C ASP A 89 -19.93 -3.29 17.54
N CYS A 90 -18.89 -4.07 17.26
CA CYS A 90 -18.22 -4.89 18.27
C CYS A 90 -16.90 -4.22 18.67
N VAL A 91 -16.86 -3.63 19.86
CA VAL A 91 -15.66 -3.04 20.44
C VAL A 91 -15.08 -4.01 21.47
N PRO A 92 -13.78 -4.32 21.46
CA PRO A 92 -13.13 -5.22 22.40
C PRO A 92 -13.04 -4.58 23.76
N SER A 93 -12.77 -5.41 24.74
CA SER A 93 -12.31 -4.98 26.05
C SER A 93 -11.02 -4.14 25.99
N GLU A 94 -10.14 -4.38 25.02
CA GLU A 94 -8.89 -3.60 24.82
C GLU A 94 -9.02 -2.59 23.68
N ILE A 95 -9.52 -1.40 24.02
CA ILE A 95 -9.80 -0.28 23.08
C ILE A 95 -8.54 0.22 22.36
N SER A 96 -7.34 0.02 22.91
CA SER A 96 -6.10 0.61 22.38
C SER A 96 -5.40 -0.20 21.29
N ALA A 97 -5.87 -1.40 20.97
CA ALA A 97 -5.11 -2.33 20.15
C ALA A 97 -5.44 -2.28 18.65
N TRP A 98 -6.52 -1.60 18.26
CA TRP A 98 -7.02 -1.59 16.88
C TRP A 98 -7.99 -0.41 16.67
N PRO A 99 -8.17 0.06 15.43
CA PRO A 99 -9.04 1.19 15.15
C PRO A 99 -10.52 0.83 15.38
N THR A 100 -11.27 1.74 15.99
CA THR A 100 -12.72 1.59 16.24
C THR A 100 -13.57 2.46 15.32
N THR A 101 -12.94 3.41 14.62
CA THR A 101 -13.57 4.28 13.63
C THR A 101 -12.75 4.35 12.33
N ARG A 102 -13.40 4.71 11.22
CA ARG A 102 -12.71 4.95 9.94
C ARG A 102 -11.69 6.08 10.01
N GLU A 103 -11.97 7.11 10.81
CA GLU A 103 -11.05 8.23 11.06
C GLU A 103 -9.77 7.73 11.76
N GLU A 104 -9.88 6.85 12.76
CA GLU A 104 -8.71 6.25 13.41
C GLU A 104 -7.92 5.33 12.47
N LEU A 105 -8.62 4.65 11.56
CA LEU A 105 -8.02 3.72 10.60
C LEU A 105 -7.18 4.44 9.53
N LEU A 106 -7.74 5.49 8.93
CA LEU A 106 -7.23 6.14 7.71
C LEU A 106 -6.85 7.62 7.90
N GLY A 107 -7.22 8.25 9.00
CA GLY A 107 -7.14 9.70 9.18
C GLY A 107 -7.91 10.44 8.08
N ASP A 108 -7.27 11.47 7.51
CA ASP A 108 -7.84 12.27 6.42
C ASP A 108 -7.92 11.54 5.06
N ARG A 109 -7.52 10.26 4.97
CA ARG A 109 -7.48 9.55 3.69
C ARG A 109 -8.86 9.02 3.30
N LEU A 110 -9.15 9.14 2.01
CA LEU A 110 -10.36 8.59 1.43
C LEU A 110 -10.31 7.06 1.44
N PHE A 111 -11.39 6.47 1.91
CA PHE A 111 -11.60 5.03 1.84
C PHE A 111 -11.92 4.64 0.38
N PRO A 112 -11.47 3.48 -0.12
CA PRO A 112 -11.82 3.03 -1.47
C PRO A 112 -13.33 2.81 -1.63
N ASP A 113 -13.90 3.33 -2.72
CA ASP A 113 -15.33 3.18 -3.03
C ASP A 113 -15.72 1.74 -3.38
N ASP A 114 -14.81 1.00 -4.03
CA ASP A 114 -14.96 -0.43 -4.33
C ASP A 114 -13.75 -1.21 -3.84
N LEU A 115 -13.96 -2.01 -2.78
CA LEU A 115 -12.94 -2.89 -2.24
C LEU A 115 -12.51 -4.00 -3.21
N ALA A 116 -13.41 -4.49 -4.06
CA ALA A 116 -13.06 -5.55 -5.00
C ALA A 116 -12.05 -5.02 -6.03
N GLU A 117 -12.30 -3.84 -6.59
CA GLU A 117 -11.37 -3.13 -7.46
C GLU A 117 -10.04 -2.82 -6.75
N ALA A 118 -10.08 -2.26 -5.54
CA ALA A 118 -8.88 -1.92 -4.78
C ALA A 118 -8.02 -3.16 -4.47
N SER A 119 -8.67 -4.29 -4.15
CA SER A 119 -7.98 -5.54 -3.80
C SER A 119 -7.23 -6.21 -4.95
N ARG A 120 -7.46 -5.82 -6.22
CA ARG A 120 -6.89 -6.52 -7.40
C ARG A 120 -5.36 -6.56 -7.42
N LYS A 121 -4.71 -5.60 -6.77
CA LYS A 121 -3.26 -5.53 -6.66
C LYS A 121 -2.71 -6.29 -5.44
N MET A 122 -3.58 -6.68 -4.51
CA MET A 122 -3.25 -7.37 -3.25
C MET A 122 -3.39 -8.88 -3.40
N LYS A 123 -2.74 -9.63 -2.51
CA LYS A 123 -2.98 -11.06 -2.33
C LYS A 123 -3.80 -11.29 -1.08
N LEU A 124 -4.88 -12.04 -1.23
CA LEU A 124 -5.81 -12.39 -0.17
C LEU A 124 -5.83 -13.91 0.00
N TYR A 125 -5.57 -14.38 1.21
CA TYR A 125 -5.73 -15.78 1.57
C TYR A 125 -6.71 -15.90 2.72
N PHE A 126 -7.63 -16.84 2.60
CA PHE A 126 -8.69 -17.06 3.57
C PHE A 126 -8.58 -18.46 4.17
N SER A 127 -8.97 -18.60 5.42
CA SER A 127 -9.13 -19.91 6.04
C SER A 127 -10.44 -20.54 5.56
N SER A 128 -10.45 -21.84 5.30
CA SER A 128 -11.66 -22.54 4.85
C SER A 128 -12.76 -22.65 5.91
N ASP A 129 -12.38 -22.52 7.19
CA ASP A 129 -13.23 -22.74 8.36
C ASP A 129 -13.63 -21.43 9.08
N GLY A 130 -13.06 -20.28 8.69
CA GLY A 130 -13.31 -18.98 9.32
C GLY A 130 -12.73 -18.82 10.73
N THR A 131 -11.89 -19.77 11.20
CA THR A 131 -11.30 -19.73 12.55
C THR A 131 -10.05 -18.84 12.64
N ARG A 132 -9.47 -18.54 11.48
CA ARG A 132 -8.26 -17.72 11.34
C ARG A 132 -8.55 -16.49 10.50
N PRO A 133 -7.92 -15.35 10.82
CA PRO A 133 -8.07 -14.14 10.03
C PRO A 133 -7.53 -14.33 8.61
N PRO A 134 -8.06 -13.56 7.64
CA PRO A 134 -7.49 -13.53 6.31
C PRO A 134 -6.06 -12.97 6.35
N VAL A 135 -5.20 -13.52 5.51
CA VAL A 135 -3.85 -12.98 5.29
C VAL A 135 -3.93 -11.99 4.14
N LEU A 136 -3.58 -10.74 4.43
CA LEU A 136 -3.55 -9.62 3.48
C LEU A 136 -2.09 -9.30 3.14
N GLU A 137 -1.69 -9.44 1.88
CA GLU A 137 -0.33 -9.14 1.43
C GLU A 137 -0.33 -8.07 0.33
N ALA A 138 0.62 -7.13 0.44
CA ALA A 138 0.86 -6.09 -0.56
C ALA A 138 1.39 -6.60 -1.91
N ASN A 139 1.62 -7.90 -2.06
CA ASN A 139 2.10 -8.53 -3.31
C ASN A 139 3.38 -7.88 -3.88
N GLY A 140 4.32 -7.48 -3.01
CA GLY A 140 5.57 -6.83 -3.41
C GLY A 140 5.45 -5.34 -3.70
N LEU A 141 4.25 -4.75 -3.53
CA LEU A 141 4.09 -3.30 -3.52
C LEU A 141 4.66 -2.70 -2.23
N PRO A 142 5.19 -1.47 -2.28
CA PRO A 142 5.63 -0.78 -1.08
C PRO A 142 4.43 -0.54 -0.16
N THR A 143 4.67 -0.57 1.15
CA THR A 143 3.71 -0.21 2.19
C THR A 143 4.31 0.88 3.07
N GLU A 144 3.45 1.59 3.81
CA GLU A 144 3.95 2.45 4.88
C GLU A 144 4.48 1.60 6.06
N LEU A 145 5.24 2.24 6.93
CA LEU A 145 5.81 1.59 8.12
C LEU A 145 4.68 1.19 9.07
N GLY A 146 4.71 -0.05 9.56
CA GLY A 146 3.76 -0.54 10.57
C GLY A 146 2.52 -1.22 10.00
N THR A 147 2.14 -1.00 8.74
CA THR A 147 0.90 -1.57 8.15
C THR A 147 0.85 -3.08 8.25
N THR A 148 1.95 -3.74 7.90
CA THR A 148 2.08 -5.20 7.88
C THR A 148 2.15 -5.81 9.27
N GLU A 149 2.57 -5.02 10.26
CA GLU A 149 2.68 -5.42 11.66
C GLU A 149 1.38 -5.15 12.43
N ASP A 150 0.72 -4.03 12.18
CA ASP A 150 -0.48 -3.56 12.86
C ASP A 150 -1.71 -4.42 12.53
N ILE A 151 -1.93 -4.72 11.24
CA ILE A 151 -3.12 -5.48 10.79
C ILE A 151 -3.25 -6.85 11.48
N PRO A 152 -2.19 -7.69 11.55
CA PRO A 152 -2.24 -8.94 12.31
C PRO A 152 -2.54 -8.75 13.79
N LEU A 153 -2.06 -7.66 14.41
CA LEU A 153 -2.35 -7.34 15.80
C LEU A 153 -3.83 -7.02 15.98
N TRP A 154 -4.45 -6.28 15.06
CA TRP A 154 -5.88 -5.98 15.09
C TRP A 154 -6.72 -7.26 15.08
N PHE A 155 -6.40 -8.18 14.17
CA PHE A 155 -7.09 -9.46 14.09
C PHE A 155 -6.91 -10.31 15.35
N LYS A 156 -5.71 -10.30 15.93
CA LYS A 156 -5.42 -11.01 17.18
C LYS A 156 -6.24 -10.44 18.34
N SER A 157 -6.30 -9.13 18.49
CA SER A 157 -7.06 -8.43 19.53
C SER A 157 -8.57 -8.64 19.37
N LEU A 158 -9.07 -8.64 18.14
CA LEU A 158 -10.47 -8.96 17.89
C LEU A 158 -10.77 -10.42 18.30
N LYS A 159 -9.93 -11.38 17.88
CA LYS A 159 -10.12 -12.79 18.24
C LYS A 159 -10.14 -13.01 19.75
N SER A 160 -9.30 -12.32 20.53
CA SER A 160 -9.36 -12.42 22.00
C SER A 160 -10.65 -11.90 22.63
N SER A 161 -11.45 -11.12 21.88
CA SER A 161 -12.73 -10.57 22.35
C SER A 161 -13.88 -11.55 22.17
N PHE A 162 -13.72 -12.52 21.27
CA PHE A 162 -14.67 -13.61 21.04
C PHE A 162 -14.10 -14.85 21.71
N PRO A 163 -14.47 -15.15 22.97
CA PRO A 163 -14.04 -16.39 23.60
C PRO A 163 -14.50 -17.55 22.72
N GLU A 164 -13.56 -18.42 22.39
CA GLU A 164 -13.79 -19.67 21.67
C GLU A 164 -14.84 -20.44 22.48
N ASN A 165 -16.09 -20.46 22.01
CA ASN A 165 -17.06 -21.40 22.53
C ASN A 165 -16.55 -22.77 22.10
N ASP A 166 -15.80 -23.43 22.97
CA ASP A 166 -15.41 -24.83 22.85
C ASP A 166 -16.66 -25.65 22.51
N VAL A 167 -16.75 -26.12 21.25
CA VAL A 167 -17.64 -27.19 20.81
C VAL A 167 -16.79 -28.29 20.21
#